data_AF-A0A382HHV2-F1
#
_entry.id   AF-A0A382HHV2-F1
#
_cell.length_a   1.000
_cell.length_b   1.000
_cell.length_c   1.000
_cell.angle_alpha   90.00
_cell.angle_beta   90.00
_cell.angle_gamma   90.00
#
_symmetry.space_group_name_H-M   'P 1'
#
loop_
_entity.id
_entity.type
_entity.pdbx_description
1 polymer ?
#
loop_
_entity_poly.entity_id
_entity_poly.type
_entity_poly.pdbx_seq_one_letter_code
_entity_poly.pdbx_strand_id
1 'polypeptide(L)'
;VPYLVALLVITIALDINFAAFILFLATVLAMGLPFSRASSKSRSRAPKPPSEESIARLLAVKRKQIIARHGGLLQDQVAQNHVKNVGERLTLAAGLSAGSVSFSILSCPEPRAMALPPSIVMITTGIYRTLRSESELAAIFAHEVGHIAANTWSIDCRRRTNCKQHQAGRCHRNRQCREYQADQLAVTYLAKAGYNRNALVSFL
;
A
#
# COMPACT_ATOMS: atom_id res chain seq x y z
N VAL A 1 14.51 -76.69 -50.65
CA VAL A 1 15.42 -76.14 -49.62
C VAL A 1 15.52 -74.60 -49.62
N PRO A 2 15.64 -73.86 -50.74
CA PRO A 2 15.87 -72.40 -50.68
C PRO A 2 14.67 -71.58 -50.15
N TYR A 3 13.44 -72.04 -50.40
CA TYR A 3 12.22 -71.33 -49.97
C TYR A 3 11.98 -71.36 -48.45
N LEU A 4 12.42 -72.41 -47.75
CA LEU A 4 12.30 -72.52 -46.29
C LEU A 4 13.27 -71.59 -45.56
N VAL A 5 14.47 -71.40 -46.10
CA VAL A 5 15.47 -70.47 -45.55
C VAL A 5 15.02 -69.02 -45.73
N ALA A 6 14.42 -68.68 -46.88
CA ALA A 6 13.88 -67.33 -47.12
C ALA A 6 12.71 -66.97 -46.18
N LEU A 7 11.78 -67.91 -45.93
CA LEU A 7 10.67 -67.70 -44.99
C LEU A 7 11.16 -67.54 -43.55
N LEU A 8 12.14 -68.34 -43.11
CA LEU A 8 12.73 -68.25 -41.76
C LEU A 8 13.42 -66.89 -41.52
N VAL A 9 14.16 -66.39 -42.51
CA VAL A 9 14.85 -65.10 -42.41
C VAL A 9 13.86 -63.94 -42.37
N ILE A 10 12.75 -64.00 -43.11
CA ILE A 10 11.69 -62.98 -43.09
C ILE A 10 10.96 -62.99 -41.74
N THR A 11 10.65 -64.15 -41.16
CA THR A 11 10.03 -64.22 -39.83
C THR A 11 10.94 -63.67 -38.72
N ILE A 12 12.24 -64.00 -38.75
CA ILE A 12 13.21 -63.50 -37.75
C ILE A 12 13.40 -61.98 -37.89
N ALA A 13 13.43 -61.45 -39.12
CA ALA A 13 13.56 -60.01 -39.36
C ALA A 13 12.33 -59.20 -38.91
N LEU A 14 11.13 -59.78 -39.01
CA LEU A 14 9.89 -59.16 -38.53
C LEU A 14 9.83 -59.12 -36.99
N ASP A 15 10.31 -60.16 -36.30
CA ASP A 15 10.35 -60.22 -34.83
C ASP A 15 11.33 -59.21 -34.21
N ILE A 16 12.51 -59.02 -34.82
CA ILE A 16 13.51 -58.05 -34.34
C ILE A 16 12.99 -56.62 -34.45
N ASN A 17 12.34 -56.29 -35.57
CA ASN A 17 11.74 -54.97 -35.77
C ASN A 17 10.55 -54.74 -34.83
N PHE A 18 9.76 -55.78 -34.53
CA PHE A 18 8.64 -55.68 -33.60
C PHE A 18 9.11 -55.43 -32.16
N ALA A 19 10.13 -56.17 -31.70
CA ALA A 19 10.71 -55.96 -30.38
C ALA A 19 11.34 -54.56 -30.23
N ALA A 20 12.06 -54.08 -31.26
CA ALA A 20 12.62 -52.73 -31.28
C ALA A 20 11.52 -51.65 -31.25
N PHE A 21 10.40 -51.88 -31.95
CA PHE A 21 9.26 -50.97 -31.96
C PHE A 21 8.57 -50.89 -30.59
N ILE A 22 8.38 -52.02 -29.91
CA ILE A 22 7.81 -52.06 -28.55
C ILE A 22 8.73 -51.34 -27.55
N LEU A 23 10.05 -51.52 -27.67
CA LEU A 23 11.02 -50.83 -26.80
C LEU A 23 11.01 -49.31 -27.03
N PHE A 24 10.89 -48.87 -28.29
CA PHE A 24 10.78 -47.45 -28.65
C PHE A 24 9.46 -46.84 -28.16
N LEU A 25 8.34 -47.58 -28.24
CA LEU A 25 7.05 -47.10 -27.74
C LEU A 25 7.06 -46.95 -26.20
N ALA A 26 7.73 -47.87 -25.49
CA ALA A 26 7.85 -47.82 -24.04
C ALA A 26 8.69 -46.63 -23.55
N THR A 27 9.76 -46.26 -24.26
CA THR A 27 10.59 -45.09 -23.91
C THR A 27 9.87 -43.77 -24.20
N VAL A 28 9.11 -43.69 -25.29
CA VAL A 28 8.27 -42.51 -25.61
C VAL A 28 7.16 -42.32 -24.56
N LEU A 29 6.52 -43.41 -24.09
CA LEU A 29 5.52 -43.32 -23.02
C LEU A 29 6.13 -42.89 -21.67
N ALA A 30 7.36 -43.32 -21.35
CA ALA A 30 8.03 -42.97 -20.11
C ALA A 30 8.45 -41.49 -20.03
N MET A 31 8.70 -40.83 -21.17
CA MET A 31 9.02 -39.39 -21.22
C MET A 31 7.79 -38.47 -21.09
N GLY A 32 6.58 -38.99 -21.22
CA GLY A 32 5.33 -38.22 -21.22
C GLY A 32 4.67 -38.03 -19.85
N LEU A 33 5.18 -38.64 -18.78
CA LEU A 33 4.63 -38.45 -17.45
C LEU A 33 5.07 -37.08 -16.90
N PRO A 34 4.15 -36.12 -16.67
CA PRO A 34 4.53 -34.87 -16.02
C PRO A 34 4.97 -35.20 -14.60
N PHE A 35 6.28 -35.12 -14.35
CA PHE A 35 6.81 -35.14 -13.00
C PHE A 35 6.23 -33.91 -12.30
N SER A 36 5.11 -34.10 -11.61
CA SER A 36 4.48 -33.09 -10.78
C SER A 36 5.48 -32.73 -9.71
N ARG A 37 6.28 -31.70 -9.98
CA ARG A 37 7.16 -31.09 -8.99
C ARG A 37 6.22 -30.56 -7.93
N ALA A 38 6.05 -31.32 -6.85
CA ALA A 38 5.39 -30.85 -5.65
C ALA A 38 6.16 -29.61 -5.22
N SER A 39 5.63 -28.44 -5.60
CA SER A 39 6.13 -27.16 -5.15
C SER A 39 5.92 -27.17 -3.65
N SER A 40 7.00 -27.50 -2.93
CA SER A 40 7.13 -27.20 -1.51
C SER A 40 6.91 -25.70 -1.40
N LYS A 41 5.65 -25.32 -1.15
CA LYS A 41 5.29 -23.99 -0.68
C LYS A 41 5.91 -23.90 0.71
N SER A 42 7.19 -23.57 0.76
CA SER A 42 7.83 -23.01 1.94
C SER A 42 6.94 -21.83 2.33
N ARG A 43 6.08 -22.05 3.34
CA ARG A 43 5.41 -20.98 4.07
C ARG A 43 6.53 -20.24 4.76
N SER A 44 7.18 -19.32 4.06
CA SER A 44 8.01 -18.30 4.68
C SER A 44 7.08 -17.59 5.65
N ARG A 45 7.27 -17.86 6.95
CA ARG A 45 6.56 -17.20 8.03
C ARG A 45 6.75 -15.71 7.79
N ALA A 46 5.64 -14.98 7.60
CA ALA A 46 5.71 -13.55 7.35
C ALA A 46 6.59 -12.91 8.44
N PRO A 47 7.54 -12.03 8.09
CA PRO A 47 8.42 -11.42 9.08
C PRO A 47 7.56 -10.80 10.18
N LYS A 48 7.92 -11.09 11.44
CA LYS A 48 7.25 -10.49 12.60
C LYS A 48 7.29 -8.97 12.41
N PRO A 49 6.15 -8.26 12.52
CA PRO A 49 6.16 -6.82 12.36
C PRO A 49 7.15 -6.20 13.38
N PRO A 50 7.86 -5.14 13.00
CA PRO A 50 8.79 -4.47 13.91
C PRO A 50 8.07 -4.07 15.20
N SER A 51 8.78 -4.08 16.33
CA SER A 51 8.21 -3.63 17.60
C SER A 51 7.79 -2.16 17.48
N GLU A 52 6.80 -1.75 18.27
CA GLU A 52 6.33 -0.36 18.29
C GLU A 52 7.47 0.63 18.55
N GLU A 53 8.42 0.25 19.40
CA GLU A 53 9.61 1.04 19.68
C GLU A 53 10.54 1.17 18.45
N SER A 54 10.77 0.09 17.70
CA SER A 54 11.57 0.16 16.47
C SER A 54 10.90 1.04 15.41
N ILE A 55 9.58 0.99 15.30
CA ILE A 55 8.81 1.86 14.42
C ILE A 55 8.97 3.32 14.87
N ALA A 56 8.76 3.62 16.16
CA ALA A 56 8.90 4.97 16.70
C ALA A 56 10.31 5.55 16.46
N ARG A 57 11.37 4.76 16.65
CA ARG A 57 12.75 5.17 16.37
C ARG A 57 12.96 5.46 14.88
N LEU A 58 12.50 4.58 13.98
CA LEU A 58 12.61 4.78 12.54
C LEU A 58 11.90 6.07 12.10
N LEU A 59 10.72 6.34 12.67
CA LEU A 59 9.95 7.54 12.38
C LEU A 59 10.63 8.80 12.89
N ALA A 60 11.21 8.76 14.09
CA ALA A 60 11.98 9.88 14.61
C ALA A 60 13.18 10.21 13.69
N VAL A 61 13.88 9.19 13.19
CA VAL A 61 14.98 9.37 12.22
C VAL A 61 14.47 9.97 10.91
N LYS A 62 13.41 9.41 10.31
CA LYS A 62 12.84 9.93 9.06
C LYS A 62 12.34 11.37 9.22
N ARG A 63 11.67 11.68 10.33
CA ARG A 63 11.19 13.02 10.65
C ARG A 63 12.35 14.02 10.67
N LYS A 64 13.44 13.69 11.39
CA LYS A 64 14.64 14.53 11.44
C LYS A 64 15.26 14.74 10.06
N GLN A 65 15.34 13.70 9.23
CA GLN A 65 15.86 13.80 7.87
C GLN A 65 15.03 14.72 6.98
N ILE A 66 13.69 14.63 7.04
CA ILE A 66 12.81 15.51 6.26
C ILE A 66 12.91 16.95 6.73
N ILE A 67 12.88 17.18 8.05
CA ILE A 67 13.07 18.52 8.61
C ILE A 67 14.38 19.13 8.13
N ALA A 68 15.49 18.38 8.20
CA ALA A 68 16.80 18.85 7.75
C ALA A 68 16.82 19.19 6.24
N ARG A 69 16.19 18.36 5.40
CA ARG A 69 16.15 18.57 3.95
C ARG A 69 15.29 19.77 3.52
N HIS A 70 14.35 20.21 4.36
CA HIS A 70 13.40 21.28 4.04
C HIS A 70 13.66 22.56 4.85
N GLY A 71 14.91 22.82 5.22
CA GLY A 71 15.31 24.08 5.87
C GLY A 71 14.93 24.18 7.36
N GLY A 72 14.56 23.07 7.99
CA GLY A 72 14.16 23.05 9.40
C GLY A 72 12.66 23.27 9.62
N LEU A 73 12.28 23.38 10.89
CA LEU A 73 10.94 23.82 11.27
C LEU A 73 10.85 25.34 11.18
N LEU A 74 9.67 25.85 10.83
CA LEU A 74 9.37 27.26 10.99
C LEU A 74 9.51 27.65 12.47
N GLN A 75 10.26 28.72 12.74
CA GLN A 75 10.56 29.22 14.10
C GLN A 75 9.38 29.99 14.74
N ASP A 76 8.40 30.39 13.94
CA ASP A 76 7.18 31.05 14.44
C ASP A 76 6.31 30.06 15.21
N GLN A 77 6.39 30.13 16.54
CA GLN A 77 5.64 29.26 17.43
C GLN A 77 4.13 29.52 17.37
N VAL A 78 3.69 30.74 17.04
CA VAL A 78 2.27 31.06 16.90
C VAL A 78 1.71 30.32 15.69
N ALA A 79 2.40 30.37 14.55
CA ALA A 79 2.03 29.62 13.36
C ALA A 79 2.07 28.09 13.61
N GLN A 80 3.09 27.58 14.29
CA GLN A 80 3.18 26.16 14.65
C GLN A 80 2.01 25.71 15.55
N ASN A 81 1.66 26.52 16.55
CA ASN A 81 0.54 26.23 17.45
C ASN A 81 -0.79 26.30 16.71
N HIS A 82 -0.96 27.25 15.79
CA HIS A 82 -2.16 27.38 14.97
C HIS A 82 -2.41 26.11 14.14
N VAL A 83 -1.41 25.64 13.38
CA VAL A 83 -1.56 24.43 12.57
C VAL A 83 -1.77 23.18 13.44
N LYS A 84 -1.13 23.11 14.61
CA LYS A 84 -1.33 22.03 15.58
C LYS A 84 -2.78 21.98 16.04
N ASN A 85 -3.35 23.12 16.43
CA ASN A 85 -4.73 23.20 16.93
C ASN A 85 -5.76 22.87 15.84
N VAL A 86 -5.55 23.34 14.60
CA VAL A 86 -6.39 23.00 13.44
C VAL A 86 -6.32 21.49 13.16
N GLY A 87 -5.12 20.93 13.12
CA GLY A 87 -4.89 19.51 12.87
C GLY A 87 -5.45 18.60 13.96
N GLU A 88 -5.33 18.99 15.23
CA GLU A 88 -5.90 18.25 16.36
C GLU A 88 -7.43 18.20 16.30
N ARG A 89 -8.10 19.31 15.97
CA ARG A 89 -9.55 19.33 15.74
C ARG A 89 -9.98 18.33 14.67
N LEU A 90 -9.24 18.26 13.56
CA LEU A 90 -9.52 17.33 12.46
C LEU A 90 -9.21 15.88 12.82
N THR A 91 -8.16 15.65 13.60
CA THR A 91 -7.80 14.31 14.11
C THR A 91 -8.93 13.74 14.96
N LEU A 92 -9.50 14.56 15.85
CA LEU A 92 -10.65 14.18 16.66
C LEU A 92 -11.91 13.98 15.81
N ALA A 93 -12.16 14.84 14.83
CA ALA A 93 -13.28 14.69 13.89
C ALA A 93 -13.20 13.39 13.07
N ALA A 94 -11.99 12.90 12.80
CA ALA A 94 -11.72 11.61 12.16
C ALA A 94 -11.90 10.40 13.08
N GLY A 95 -12.16 10.60 14.38
CA GLY A 95 -12.29 9.53 15.37
C GLY A 95 -10.96 8.92 15.80
N LEU A 96 -9.84 9.61 15.54
CA LEU A 96 -8.52 9.20 16.01
C LEU A 96 -8.23 9.78 17.40
N SER A 97 -7.37 9.13 18.18
CA SER A 97 -6.98 9.61 19.50
C SER A 97 -6.27 10.97 19.42
N ALA A 98 -6.48 11.84 20.42
CA ALA A 98 -5.76 13.10 20.54
C ALA A 98 -4.23 12.86 20.53
N GLY A 99 -3.48 13.69 19.80
CA GLY A 99 -2.03 13.57 19.68
C GLY A 99 -1.54 12.37 18.85
N SER A 100 -2.44 11.55 18.29
CA SER A 100 -2.04 10.44 17.41
C SER A 100 -1.40 10.92 16.12
N VAL A 101 -1.76 12.13 15.64
CA VAL A 101 -1.20 12.78 14.46
C VAL A 101 -0.44 14.03 14.87
N SER A 102 0.80 14.16 14.39
CA SER A 102 1.65 15.35 14.61
C SER A 102 1.58 16.29 13.41
N PHE A 103 1.38 17.59 13.66
CA PHE A 103 1.34 18.63 12.63
C PHE A 103 2.54 19.57 12.78
N SER A 104 3.17 19.99 11.68
CA SER A 104 4.30 20.92 11.72
C SER A 104 4.46 21.70 10.42
N ILE A 105 5.00 22.92 10.52
CA ILE A 105 5.40 23.74 9.36
C ILE A 105 6.91 23.62 9.15
N LEU A 106 7.31 23.34 7.90
CA LEU A 106 8.69 23.32 7.42
C LEU A 106 9.07 24.69 6.85
N SER A 107 10.28 25.16 7.14
CA SER A 107 10.81 26.44 6.65
C SER A 107 11.30 26.34 5.20
N CYS A 108 10.39 25.97 4.29
CA CYS A 108 10.66 25.75 2.87
C CYS A 108 9.69 26.58 2.01
N PRO A 109 10.17 27.39 1.05
CA PRO A 109 9.30 28.24 0.23
C PRO A 109 8.54 27.46 -0.87
N GLU A 110 8.95 26.24 -1.20
CA GLU A 110 8.26 25.42 -2.22
C GLU A 110 6.89 24.97 -1.69
N PRO A 111 5.77 25.29 -2.34
CA PRO A 111 4.43 24.98 -1.83
C PRO A 111 4.15 23.47 -1.88
N ARG A 112 4.05 22.83 -0.71
CA ARG A 112 3.81 21.39 -0.57
C ARG A 112 3.15 21.04 0.77
N ALA A 113 2.28 20.05 0.75
CA ALA A 113 1.80 19.32 1.91
C ALA A 113 2.22 17.85 1.81
N MET A 114 2.50 17.20 2.95
CA MET A 114 2.88 15.80 2.98
C MET A 114 2.42 15.09 4.27
N ALA A 115 1.73 13.96 4.13
CA ALA A 115 1.61 12.98 5.21
C ALA A 115 2.73 11.94 5.15
N LEU A 116 3.50 11.84 6.23
CA LEU A 116 4.41 10.74 6.49
C LEU A 116 3.65 9.64 7.25
N PRO A 117 3.67 8.40 6.73
CA PRO A 117 3.20 7.26 7.50
C PRO A 117 4.04 7.06 8.77
N PRO A 118 3.42 6.70 9.91
CA PRO A 118 1.99 6.44 10.10
C PRO A 118 1.14 7.67 10.43
N SER A 119 1.70 8.76 10.97
CA SER A 119 0.86 9.83 11.55
C SER A 119 1.58 11.18 11.74
N ILE A 120 2.33 11.64 10.74
CA ILE A 120 2.89 12.99 10.76
C ILE A 120 2.43 13.73 9.52
N VAL A 121 1.86 14.92 9.67
CA VAL A 121 1.48 15.81 8.58
C VAL A 121 2.37 17.04 8.65
N MET A 122 3.02 17.37 7.53
CA MET A 122 3.85 18.55 7.41
C MET A 122 3.41 19.40 6.23
N ILE A 123 3.43 20.72 6.42
CA ILE A 123 3.24 21.68 5.33
C ILE A 123 4.45 22.58 5.25
N THR A 124 4.70 23.16 4.09
CA THR A 124 5.78 24.12 3.90
C THR A 124 5.30 25.55 4.14
N THR A 125 6.21 26.48 4.43
CA THR A 125 5.89 27.91 4.49
C THR A 125 5.35 28.42 3.15
N GLY A 126 5.79 27.83 2.04
CA GLY A 126 5.26 28.10 0.70
C GLY A 126 3.75 27.96 0.62
N ILE A 127 3.20 26.79 0.98
CA ILE A 127 1.75 26.59 0.92
C ILE A 127 1.03 27.37 2.02
N TYR A 128 1.60 27.42 3.24
CA TYR A 128 1.00 28.12 4.37
C TYR A 128 0.72 29.61 4.08
N ARG A 129 1.61 30.27 3.32
CA ARG A 129 1.46 31.69 2.93
C ARG A 129 0.45 31.93 1.81
N THR A 130 0.02 30.89 1.10
CA THR A 130 -0.98 31.02 0.03
C THR A 130 -2.42 30.90 0.53
N LEU A 131 -2.59 30.39 1.76
CA LEU A 131 -3.90 30.14 2.36
C LEU A 131 -4.60 31.46 2.67
N ARG A 132 -5.86 31.55 2.23
CA ARG A 132 -6.73 32.73 2.42
C ARG A 132 -7.66 32.57 3.62
N SER A 133 -7.80 31.35 4.14
CA SER A 133 -8.64 31.07 5.30
C SER A 133 -8.16 29.85 6.09
N GLU A 134 -8.55 29.78 7.36
CA GLU A 134 -8.35 28.57 8.19
C GLU A 134 -9.07 27.34 7.58
N SER A 135 -10.16 27.55 6.83
CA SER A 135 -10.86 26.46 6.16
C SER A 135 -10.05 25.84 5.02
N GLU A 136 -9.23 26.61 4.31
CA GLU A 136 -8.31 26.08 3.29
C GLU A 136 -7.18 25.26 3.93
N LEU A 137 -6.61 25.75 5.05
CA LEU A 137 -5.67 24.96 5.85
C LEU A 137 -6.31 23.64 6.31
N ALA A 138 -7.53 23.74 6.84
CA ALA A 138 -8.27 22.59 7.32
C ALA A 138 -8.58 21.60 6.20
N ALA A 139 -8.84 22.07 4.98
CA ALA A 139 -9.10 21.21 3.83
C ALA A 139 -7.90 20.35 3.46
N ILE A 140 -6.71 20.96 3.40
CA ILE A 140 -5.44 20.24 3.18
C ILE A 140 -5.25 19.17 4.27
N PHE A 141 -5.39 19.56 5.55
CA PHE A 141 -5.23 18.61 6.65
C PHE A 141 -6.31 17.52 6.68
N ALA A 142 -7.55 17.83 6.30
CA ALA A 142 -8.63 16.86 6.27
C ALA A 142 -8.37 15.77 5.22
N HIS A 143 -7.82 16.13 4.05
CA HIS A 143 -7.38 15.18 3.03
C HIS A 143 -6.25 14.28 3.54
N GLU A 144 -5.19 14.86 4.12
CA GLU A 144 -4.05 14.10 4.67
C GLU A 144 -4.46 13.19 5.84
N VAL A 145 -5.34 13.66 6.73
CA VAL A 145 -5.93 12.85 7.81
C VAL A 145 -6.84 11.77 7.24
N GLY A 146 -7.51 12.00 6.11
CA GLY A 146 -8.24 10.99 5.34
C GLY A 146 -7.37 9.80 4.98
N HIS A 147 -6.17 10.03 4.44
CA HIS A 147 -5.19 8.98 4.14
C HIS A 147 -4.72 8.23 5.41
N ILE A 148 -4.44 8.96 6.50
CA ILE A 148 -4.00 8.37 7.77
C ILE A 148 -5.10 7.49 8.39
N ALA A 149 -6.34 8.00 8.43
CA ALA A 149 -7.48 7.29 8.95
C ALA A 149 -7.72 6.03 8.11
N ALA A 150 -7.81 6.15 6.78
CA ALA A 150 -8.02 5.01 5.88
C ALA A 150 -6.96 3.90 6.07
N ASN A 151 -5.69 4.28 6.24
CA ASN A 151 -4.62 3.34 6.56
C ASN A 151 -4.80 2.69 7.93
N THR A 152 -5.14 3.47 8.96
CA THR A 152 -5.41 2.97 10.32
C THR A 152 -6.57 1.97 10.31
N TRP A 153 -7.69 2.30 9.65
CA TRP A 153 -8.82 1.39 9.46
C TRP A 153 -8.39 0.11 8.75
N SER A 154 -7.53 0.18 7.72
CA SER A 154 -7.04 -1.00 7.02
C SER A 154 -6.20 -1.94 7.91
N ILE A 155 -5.45 -1.37 8.87
CA ILE A 155 -4.64 -2.13 9.84
C ILE A 155 -5.57 -2.79 10.87
N ASP A 156 -6.51 -2.05 11.44
CA ASP A 156 -7.47 -2.58 12.42
C ASP A 156 -8.37 -3.65 11.79
N CYS A 157 -8.80 -3.42 10.54
CA CYS A 157 -9.59 -4.36 9.77
C CYS A 157 -8.89 -5.71 9.58
N ARG A 158 -7.57 -5.70 9.33
CA ARG A 158 -6.76 -6.91 9.17
C ARG A 158 -6.63 -7.72 10.46
N ARG A 159 -6.84 -7.08 11.63
CA ARG A 159 -6.80 -7.72 12.94
C ARG A 159 -8.15 -8.31 13.36
N ARG A 160 -9.26 -7.94 12.70
CA ARG A 160 -10.62 -8.38 13.04
C ARG A 160 -11.17 -9.37 11.99
N THR A 161 -11.74 -10.47 12.43
CA THR A 161 -12.29 -11.54 11.57
C THR A 161 -13.52 -11.12 10.74
N ASN A 162 -14.26 -10.09 11.17
CA ASN A 162 -15.51 -9.63 10.53
C ASN A 162 -15.50 -8.15 10.15
N CYS A 163 -14.32 -7.59 9.85
CA CYS A 163 -14.27 -6.21 9.43
C CYS A 163 -14.90 -6.04 8.03
N LYS A 164 -16.07 -5.38 7.99
CA LYS A 164 -16.56 -4.75 6.77
C LYS A 164 -15.72 -3.50 6.56
N GLN A 165 -14.72 -3.58 5.67
CA GLN A 165 -14.09 -2.38 5.12
C GLN A 165 -15.22 -1.41 4.74
N HIS A 166 -15.09 -0.12 5.06
CA HIS A 166 -15.95 0.90 4.47
C HIS A 166 -15.74 0.83 2.95
N GLN A 167 -16.54 0.00 2.30
CA GLN A 167 -16.46 -0.31 0.89
C GLN A 167 -16.99 0.92 0.16
N ALA A 168 -16.11 1.87 -0.14
CA ALA A 168 -16.27 2.61 -1.39
C ALA A 168 -16.32 1.53 -2.49
N GLY A 169 -17.53 1.27 -2.99
CA GLY A 169 -17.83 0.10 -3.81
C GLY A 169 -16.87 -0.07 -4.99
N ARG A 170 -16.54 -1.32 -5.33
CA ARG A 170 -15.80 -1.80 -6.53
C ARG A 170 -14.53 -1.06 -7.00
N CYS A 171 -14.08 0.02 -6.36
CA CYS A 171 -12.87 0.74 -6.75
C CYS A 171 -11.68 0.12 -6.02
N HIS A 172 -11.13 -0.94 -6.62
CA HIS A 172 -10.13 -1.78 -5.97
C HIS A 172 -8.71 -1.22 -6.18
N ARG A 173 -8.09 -0.72 -5.10
CA ARG A 173 -6.64 -0.51 -4.91
C ARG A 173 -5.89 0.49 -5.82
N ASN A 174 -6.49 1.07 -6.85
CA ASN A 174 -5.82 2.10 -7.66
C ASN A 174 -5.61 3.40 -6.84
N ARG A 175 -4.55 4.16 -7.15
CA ARG A 175 -4.24 5.48 -6.60
C ARG A 175 -5.48 6.39 -6.60
N GLN A 176 -6.16 6.49 -7.74
CA GLN A 176 -7.34 7.34 -7.90
C GLN A 176 -8.47 7.00 -6.91
N CYS A 177 -8.69 5.72 -6.61
CA CYS A 177 -9.68 5.32 -5.61
C CYS A 177 -9.31 5.79 -4.19
N ARG A 178 -8.01 5.79 -3.85
CA ARG A 178 -7.53 6.24 -2.55
C ARG A 178 -7.65 7.74 -2.38
N GLU A 179 -7.34 8.51 -3.42
CA GLU A 179 -7.55 9.96 -3.40
C GLU A 179 -9.03 10.28 -3.24
N TYR A 180 -9.90 9.64 -4.05
CA TYR A 180 -11.35 9.83 -3.93
C TYR A 180 -11.87 9.48 -2.53
N GLN A 181 -11.39 8.38 -1.95
CA GLN A 181 -11.76 8.01 -0.58
C GLN A 181 -11.28 9.03 0.45
N ALA A 182 -10.06 9.55 0.30
CA ALA A 182 -9.53 10.59 1.17
C ALA A 182 -10.36 11.88 1.05
N ASP A 183 -10.79 12.26 -0.15
CA ASP A 183 -11.65 13.43 -0.38
C ASP A 183 -13.02 13.28 0.29
N GLN A 184 -13.65 12.11 0.16
CA GLN A 184 -14.94 11.84 0.82
C GLN A 184 -14.84 11.91 2.35
N LEU A 185 -13.75 11.39 2.91
CA LEU A 185 -13.47 11.49 4.34
C LEU A 185 -13.18 12.95 4.73
N ALA A 186 -12.42 13.69 3.92
CA ALA A 186 -12.06 15.08 4.16
C ALA A 186 -13.30 15.97 4.28
N VAL A 187 -14.26 15.84 3.34
CA VAL A 187 -15.54 16.57 3.41
C VAL A 187 -16.28 16.28 4.72
N THR A 188 -16.27 15.03 5.16
CA THR A 188 -16.89 14.61 6.42
C THR A 188 -16.19 15.21 7.64
N TYR A 189 -14.86 15.21 7.65
CA TYR A 189 -14.07 15.73 8.77
C TYR A 189 -14.18 17.25 8.86
N LEU A 190 -14.17 17.96 7.73
CA LEU A 190 -14.41 19.39 7.67
C LEU A 190 -15.76 19.75 8.28
N ALA A 191 -16.83 19.03 7.90
CA ALA A 191 -18.17 19.27 8.43
C ALA A 191 -18.22 19.07 9.95
N LYS A 192 -17.65 17.97 10.45
CA LYS A 192 -17.62 17.64 11.88
C LYS A 192 -16.79 18.63 12.70
N ALA A 193 -15.71 19.15 12.14
CA ALA A 193 -14.86 20.13 12.80
C ALA A 193 -15.34 21.59 12.64
N GLY A 194 -16.46 21.82 11.95
CA GLY A 194 -17.07 23.15 11.81
C GLY A 194 -16.45 24.04 10.72
N TYR A 195 -15.74 23.47 9.75
CA TYR A 195 -15.12 24.21 8.65
C TYR A 195 -15.98 24.22 7.38
N ASN A 196 -15.70 25.20 6.51
CA ASN A 196 -16.34 25.26 5.20
C ASN A 196 -15.91 24.08 4.31
N ARG A 197 -16.85 23.19 3.98
CA ARG A 197 -16.63 22.03 3.10
C ARG A 197 -16.17 22.41 1.69
N ASN A 198 -16.56 23.59 1.20
CA ASN A 198 -16.21 24.04 -0.14
C ASN A 198 -14.74 24.46 -0.25
N ALA A 199 -14.05 24.66 0.88
CA ALA A 199 -12.62 24.97 0.87
C ALA A 199 -11.76 23.83 0.30
N LEU A 200 -12.29 22.60 0.22
CA LEU A 200 -11.63 21.48 -0.45
C LEU A 200 -11.51 21.69 -1.96
N VAL A 201 -12.50 22.34 -2.58
CA VAL A 201 -12.51 22.61 -4.03
C VAL A 201 -11.43 23.63 -4.41
N SER A 202 -11.04 24.52 -3.49
CA SER A 202 -9.95 25.47 -3.72
C SER A 202 -8.57 24.80 -3.83
N PHE A 203 -8.46 23.50 -3.52
CA PHE A 203 -7.20 22.77 -3.41
C PHE A 203 -7.12 21.54 -4.34
N LEU A 204 -8.26 21.03 -4.83
CA LEU A 204 -8.33 19.96 -5.84
C LEU A 204 -7.99 20.47 -7.25
#